data_AF-A0A958U294-F1
#
_entry.id   AF-A0A958U294-F1
#
_cell.length_a   1.000
_cell.length_b   1.000
_cell.length_c   1.000
_cell.angle_alpha   90.00
_cell.angle_beta   90.00
_cell.angle_gamma   90.00
#
_symmetry.space_group_name_H-M   'P 1'
#
loop_
_entity.id
_entity.type
_entity.pdbx_description
1 polymer ?
#
loop_
_entity_poly.entity_id
_entity_poly.type
_entity_poly.pdbx_seq_one_letter_code
_entity_poly.pdbx_strand_id
1 'polypeptide(L)'
;MKKLFTLLFLIGLQAVFAQQPYYDDVNLNLTGQDLYFALQQKIEIASNSFNYGDTKESMKITDEDPANNNNVLLLYGYDDTGSCTTDRSRDKNDFGGGNCQYNREHTFARSNANPPMGDVNNSSTGILADAQNIRPSDQQMNGNRDNKKFAAGSGNAGPVGSGNWYPGDEWKGDVARIMMYMYTRYGDRCLPSLNGSGPLEGATDMLQVYLQWNAEDPVTDFEDQRNPYLETAYGNRNPFIDNPYLATLIWGGPIAEDRWGLIGVEEFIADNISVYPNPTSEVVWINDNTSFPVESYSVYDISGRKVMHNTFNATEKKVNISNLNSGIYLIELVSSEKRITKKIVIR
;
A
#
# COMPACT_ATOMS: atom_id res chain seq x y z
N MET A 1 -55.85 -14.06 26.81
CA MET A 1 -54.95 -13.04 26.24
C MET A 1 -53.77 -13.76 25.58
N LYS A 2 -53.76 -13.87 24.25
CA LYS A 2 -52.68 -14.53 23.49
C LYS A 2 -51.53 -13.53 23.36
N LYS A 3 -50.37 -13.81 23.97
CA LYS A 3 -49.16 -13.02 23.77
C LYS A 3 -48.46 -13.53 22.51
N LEU A 4 -48.52 -12.74 21.45
CA LEU A 4 -47.75 -12.94 20.23
C LEU A 4 -46.30 -12.51 20.54
N PHE A 5 -45.35 -13.45 20.52
CA PHE A 5 -43.93 -13.11 20.53
C PHE A 5 -43.51 -12.83 19.09
N THR A 6 -43.32 -11.55 18.76
CA THR A 6 -42.74 -11.14 17.48
C THR A 6 -41.24 -11.39 17.55
N LEU A 7 -40.76 -12.41 16.84
CA LEU A 7 -39.34 -12.67 16.65
C LEU A 7 -38.81 -11.63 15.65
N LEU A 8 -38.10 -10.61 16.12
CA LEU A 8 -37.35 -9.70 15.25
C LEU A 8 -36.17 -10.49 14.66
N PHE A 9 -36.24 -10.84 13.39
CA PHE A 9 -35.11 -11.40 12.66
C PHE A 9 -34.18 -10.25 12.29
N LEU A 10 -33.13 -10.04 13.08
CA LEU A 10 -32.06 -9.09 12.78
C LEU A 10 -31.24 -9.70 11.64
N ILE A 11 -31.58 -9.40 10.39
CA ILE A 11 -30.71 -9.66 9.25
C ILE A 11 -29.57 -8.64 9.37
N GLY A 12 -28.50 -9.01 10.04
CA GLY A 12 -27.24 -8.31 9.88
C GLY A 12 -26.82 -8.41 8.42
N LEU A 13 -26.63 -7.27 7.75
CA LEU A 13 -25.88 -7.23 6.50
C LEU A 13 -24.49 -7.75 6.81
N GLN A 14 -24.23 -9.03 6.52
CA GLN A 14 -22.87 -9.46 6.31
C GLN A 14 -22.50 -8.97 4.92
N ALA A 15 -21.74 -7.89 4.86
CA ALA A 15 -20.98 -7.57 3.66
C ALA A 15 -19.99 -8.71 3.48
N VAL A 16 -20.34 -9.67 2.62
CA VAL A 16 -19.36 -10.61 2.10
C VAL A 16 -18.45 -9.75 1.24
N PHE A 17 -17.20 -9.54 1.67
CA PHE A 17 -16.16 -8.90 0.88
C PHE A 17 -15.81 -9.85 -0.28
N ALA A 18 -16.67 -9.86 -1.28
CA ALA A 18 -16.39 -10.51 -2.55
C ALA A 18 -15.37 -9.66 -3.32
N GLN A 19 -14.57 -10.33 -4.15
CA GLN A 19 -13.72 -9.70 -5.15
C GLN A 19 -14.53 -8.64 -5.92
N GLN A 20 -14.00 -7.41 -6.00
CA GLN A 20 -14.64 -6.35 -6.76
C GLN A 20 -14.72 -6.78 -8.24
N PRO A 21 -15.89 -6.69 -8.91
CA PRO A 21 -16.05 -7.15 -10.30
C PRO A 21 -15.05 -6.53 -11.29
N TYR A 22 -14.52 -5.35 -10.95
CA TYR A 22 -13.46 -4.72 -11.72
C TYR A 22 -12.26 -5.68 -11.89
N TYR A 23 -11.89 -6.49 -10.91
CA TYR A 23 -10.70 -7.36 -10.98
C TYR A 23 -10.98 -8.80 -11.42
N ASP A 24 -12.15 -9.13 -11.97
CA ASP A 24 -12.52 -10.50 -12.36
C ASP A 24 -11.60 -11.12 -13.43
N ASP A 25 -10.92 -10.30 -14.21
CA ASP A 25 -9.95 -10.68 -15.26
C ASP A 25 -8.48 -10.71 -14.77
N VAL A 26 -8.23 -10.43 -13.49
CA VAL A 26 -6.90 -10.47 -12.89
C VAL A 26 -6.74 -11.75 -12.07
N ASN A 27 -5.68 -12.52 -12.35
CA ASN A 27 -5.34 -13.67 -11.52
C ASN A 27 -4.66 -13.22 -10.21
N LEU A 28 -5.45 -13.04 -9.15
CA LEU A 28 -4.98 -12.59 -7.83
C LEU A 28 -4.22 -13.66 -7.03
N ASN A 29 -4.03 -14.87 -7.57
CA ASN A 29 -3.12 -15.86 -6.99
C ASN A 29 -1.66 -15.66 -7.45
N LEU A 30 -1.41 -14.76 -8.41
CA LEU A 30 -0.06 -14.39 -8.80
C LEU A 30 0.61 -13.56 -7.70
N THR A 31 1.94 -13.51 -7.71
CA THR A 31 2.75 -12.69 -6.80
C THR A 31 3.90 -12.05 -7.56
N GLY A 32 4.62 -11.12 -6.93
CA GLY A 32 5.82 -10.54 -7.48
C GLY A 32 5.58 -9.88 -8.84
N GLN A 33 6.53 -10.08 -9.76
CA GLN A 33 6.50 -9.47 -11.08
C GLN A 33 5.29 -9.90 -11.94
N ASP A 34 4.79 -11.13 -11.75
CA ASP A 34 3.65 -11.62 -12.53
C ASP A 34 2.36 -10.89 -12.14
N LEU A 35 2.14 -10.68 -10.82
CA LEU A 35 1.01 -9.89 -10.34
C LEU A 35 1.16 -8.42 -10.75
N TYR A 36 2.37 -7.86 -10.68
CA TYR A 36 2.64 -6.51 -11.15
C TYR A 36 2.23 -6.32 -12.61
N PHE A 37 2.63 -7.23 -13.52
CA PHE A 37 2.28 -7.11 -14.93
C PHE A 37 0.80 -7.32 -15.19
N ALA A 38 0.15 -8.23 -14.47
CA ALA A 38 -1.30 -8.41 -14.56
C ALA A 38 -2.06 -7.13 -14.16
N LEU A 39 -1.64 -6.48 -13.07
CA LEU A 39 -2.23 -5.22 -12.63
C LEU A 39 -1.88 -4.06 -13.57
N GLN A 40 -0.66 -3.99 -14.08
CA GLN A 40 -0.24 -2.99 -15.06
C GLN A 40 -1.13 -3.05 -16.32
N GLN A 41 -1.37 -4.24 -16.85
CA GLN A 41 -2.30 -4.44 -17.97
C GLN A 41 -3.73 -4.03 -17.59
N LYS A 42 -4.18 -4.39 -16.37
CA LYS A 42 -5.52 -4.06 -15.90
C LYS A 42 -5.80 -2.57 -15.87
N ILE A 43 -4.84 -1.79 -15.38
CA ILE A 43 -4.99 -0.33 -15.23
C ILE A 43 -4.53 0.44 -16.47
N GLU A 44 -4.12 -0.25 -17.55
CA GLU A 44 -3.65 0.37 -18.79
C GLU A 44 -4.73 1.17 -19.52
N ILE A 45 -5.99 1.01 -19.14
CA ILE A 45 -7.09 1.77 -19.73
C ILE A 45 -6.89 3.26 -19.39
N ALA A 46 -6.57 4.04 -20.41
CA ALA A 46 -6.59 5.50 -20.38
C ALA A 46 -7.62 5.97 -21.39
N SER A 47 -8.69 6.58 -20.89
CA SER A 47 -9.65 7.28 -21.74
C SER A 47 -8.96 8.47 -22.43
N ASN A 48 -8.93 8.46 -23.77
CA ASN A 48 -8.38 9.57 -24.55
C ASN A 48 -9.33 10.78 -24.59
N SER A 49 -10.57 10.65 -24.11
CA SER A 49 -11.49 11.79 -23.99
C SER A 49 -11.29 12.57 -22.70
N PHE A 50 -10.72 11.93 -21.68
CA PHE A 50 -10.44 12.57 -20.40
C PHE A 50 -9.17 13.40 -20.50
N ASN A 51 -9.27 14.69 -20.20
CA ASN A 51 -8.19 15.64 -20.32
C ASN A 51 -7.85 16.31 -18.99
N TYR A 52 -6.71 17.00 -18.96
CA TYR A 52 -6.22 17.67 -17.77
C TYR A 52 -7.16 18.78 -17.27
N GLY A 53 -7.96 19.39 -18.14
CA GLY A 53 -9.00 20.34 -17.77
C GLY A 53 -10.13 19.71 -16.95
N ASP A 54 -10.54 18.48 -17.30
CA ASP A 54 -11.62 17.74 -16.63
C ASP A 54 -11.29 17.43 -15.15
N THR A 55 -10.00 17.36 -14.81
CA THR A 55 -9.54 17.07 -13.44
C THR A 55 -10.04 18.10 -12.42
N LYS A 56 -10.30 19.35 -12.84
CA LYS A 56 -10.88 20.39 -11.99
C LYS A 56 -12.26 20.00 -11.46
N GLU A 57 -13.12 19.46 -12.31
CA GLU A 57 -14.46 19.04 -11.89
C GLU A 57 -14.41 17.66 -11.23
N SER A 58 -13.48 16.81 -11.66
CA SER A 58 -13.25 15.49 -11.07
C SER A 58 -12.86 15.58 -9.59
N MET A 59 -11.93 16.48 -9.23
CA MET A 59 -11.49 16.63 -7.82
C MET A 59 -12.58 17.12 -6.88
N LYS A 60 -13.61 17.81 -7.38
CA LYS A 60 -14.77 18.17 -6.53
C LYS A 60 -15.57 16.95 -6.08
N ILE A 61 -15.39 15.82 -6.76
CA ILE A 61 -16.05 14.54 -6.48
C ILE A 61 -15.06 13.61 -5.78
N THR A 62 -13.88 13.42 -6.36
CA THR A 62 -12.88 12.48 -5.83
C THR A 62 -12.24 12.95 -4.54
N ASP A 63 -12.23 14.25 -4.27
CA ASP A 63 -11.63 14.85 -3.07
C ASP A 63 -12.66 15.59 -2.21
N GLU A 64 -13.96 15.31 -2.38
CA GLU A 64 -15.01 15.85 -1.50
C GLU A 64 -14.67 15.51 -0.04
N ASP A 65 -14.74 16.51 0.83
CA ASP A 65 -14.55 16.32 2.26
C ASP A 65 -15.76 15.55 2.85
N PRO A 66 -15.57 14.34 3.40
CA PRO A 66 -16.67 13.56 3.97
C PRO A 66 -17.38 14.25 5.15
N ALA A 67 -16.70 15.18 5.83
CA ALA A 67 -17.28 15.97 6.92
C ALA A 67 -18.00 17.23 6.43
N ASN A 68 -17.67 17.75 5.25
CA ASN A 68 -18.26 18.95 4.67
C ASN A 68 -18.27 18.89 3.14
N ASN A 69 -19.40 18.48 2.57
CA ASN A 69 -19.56 18.33 1.13
C ASN A 69 -19.46 19.62 0.28
N ASN A 70 -19.36 20.80 0.90
CA ASN A 70 -19.05 22.05 0.18
C ASN A 70 -17.55 22.20 -0.08
N ASN A 71 -16.71 21.46 0.64
CA ASN A 71 -15.26 21.53 0.57
C ASN A 71 -14.65 20.33 -0.16
N VAL A 72 -13.44 20.52 -0.65
CA VAL A 72 -12.49 19.45 -0.92
C VAL A 72 -11.45 19.40 0.19
N LEU A 73 -10.91 18.21 0.48
CA LEU A 73 -9.68 18.12 1.27
C LEU A 73 -8.47 18.48 0.41
N LEU A 74 -7.48 19.14 1.00
CA LEU A 74 -6.27 19.58 0.33
C LEU A 74 -5.11 18.67 0.71
N LEU A 75 -4.51 18.00 -0.26
CA LEU A 75 -3.30 17.20 -0.04
C LEU A 75 -2.21 18.09 0.58
N TYR A 76 -1.58 17.59 1.65
CA TYR A 76 -0.62 18.27 2.53
C TYR A 76 -1.22 19.26 3.54
N GLY A 77 -2.53 19.52 3.51
CA GLY A 77 -3.22 20.34 4.49
C GLY A 77 -3.44 19.61 5.82
N TYR A 78 -3.48 20.32 6.93
CA TYR A 78 -3.61 19.70 8.26
C TYR A 78 -4.26 20.61 9.33
N ASP A 79 -4.46 21.89 9.05
CA ASP A 79 -5.01 22.85 10.01
C ASP A 79 -5.83 23.94 9.31
N ASP A 80 -7.15 23.94 9.52
CA ASP A 80 -8.07 24.97 9.04
C ASP A 80 -8.12 26.22 9.94
N THR A 81 -7.21 26.32 10.91
CA THR A 81 -7.05 27.48 11.78
C THR A 81 -5.78 28.24 11.41
N GLY A 82 -5.92 29.55 11.17
CA GLY A 82 -4.77 30.42 10.94
C GLY A 82 -4.42 30.61 9.45
N SER A 83 -3.38 29.94 8.97
CA SER A 83 -2.83 30.19 7.63
C SER A 83 -3.51 29.35 6.57
N CYS A 84 -4.02 30.00 5.52
CA CYS A 84 -4.63 29.26 4.42
C CYS A 84 -3.66 28.32 3.68
N THR A 85 -2.35 28.53 3.81
CA THR A 85 -1.35 27.58 3.29
C THR A 85 -1.47 26.20 3.93
N THR A 86 -1.89 26.12 5.18
CA THR A 86 -1.95 24.87 5.95
C THR A 86 -3.37 24.30 6.07
N ASP A 87 -4.37 25.00 5.51
CA ASP A 87 -5.76 24.56 5.50
C ASP A 87 -5.85 23.11 5.03
N ARG A 88 -6.56 22.31 5.82
CA ARG A 88 -6.88 20.91 5.54
C ARG A 88 -7.99 20.80 4.49
N SER A 89 -8.89 21.77 4.41
CA SER A 89 -10.01 21.78 3.48
C SER A 89 -10.25 23.15 2.84
N ARG A 90 -10.95 23.18 1.70
CA ARG A 90 -11.33 24.44 1.02
C ARG A 90 -12.59 24.31 0.20
N ASP A 91 -13.34 25.40 0.09
CA ASP A 91 -14.55 25.46 -0.74
C ASP A 91 -14.24 24.98 -2.17
N LYS A 92 -15.09 24.09 -2.70
CA LYS A 92 -14.97 23.51 -4.04
C LYS A 92 -14.92 24.53 -5.17
N ASN A 93 -15.34 25.76 -4.94
CA ASN A 93 -15.35 26.83 -5.93
C ASN A 93 -14.10 27.71 -5.86
N ASP A 94 -13.26 27.60 -4.83
CA ASP A 94 -12.01 28.35 -4.67
C ASP A 94 -10.82 27.73 -5.44
N PHE A 95 -11.11 27.14 -6.61
CA PHE A 95 -10.11 26.64 -7.53
C PHE A 95 -9.45 27.79 -8.29
N GLY A 96 -8.12 27.89 -8.24
CA GLY A 96 -7.41 28.93 -8.97
C GLY A 96 -5.91 28.98 -8.68
N GLY A 97 -5.29 30.10 -9.00
CA GLY A 97 -3.85 30.33 -8.82
C GLY A 97 -3.52 31.46 -7.84
N GLY A 98 -4.55 32.04 -7.18
CA GLY A 98 -4.40 33.13 -6.23
C GLY A 98 -4.15 32.65 -4.81
N ASN A 99 -3.95 33.62 -3.91
CA ASN A 99 -3.80 33.36 -2.49
C ASN A 99 -5.05 32.70 -1.90
N CYS A 100 -4.87 31.72 -1.02
CA CYS A 100 -5.93 30.92 -0.41
C CYS A 100 -6.88 30.26 -1.42
N GLN A 101 -6.39 29.98 -2.64
CA GLN A 101 -7.06 29.12 -3.60
C GLN A 101 -6.32 27.79 -3.67
N TYR A 102 -7.01 26.74 -4.10
CA TYR A 102 -6.37 25.46 -4.36
C TYR A 102 -6.17 25.26 -5.86
N ASN A 103 -5.15 24.47 -6.22
CA ASN A 103 -4.85 24.13 -7.60
C ASN A 103 -4.60 22.63 -7.75
N ARG A 104 -4.15 22.23 -8.95
CA ARG A 104 -3.78 20.85 -9.27
C ARG A 104 -2.35 20.58 -8.82
N GLU A 105 -2.20 19.65 -7.90
CA GLU A 105 -0.93 19.05 -7.52
C GLU A 105 -0.71 17.76 -8.31
N HIS A 106 0.46 17.64 -8.95
CA HIS A 106 0.93 16.38 -9.51
C HIS A 106 1.76 15.68 -8.43
N THR A 107 1.11 14.79 -7.67
CA THR A 107 1.71 14.13 -6.51
C THR A 107 3.01 13.40 -6.90
N PHE A 108 3.01 12.69 -8.03
CA PHE A 108 4.22 12.36 -8.75
C PHE A 108 4.61 13.56 -9.61
N ALA A 109 5.67 14.27 -9.23
CA ALA A 109 6.01 15.54 -9.86
C ALA A 109 6.36 15.35 -11.34
N ARG A 110 5.81 16.21 -12.20
CA ARG A 110 6.00 16.14 -13.66
C ARG A 110 7.47 16.14 -14.08
N SER A 111 8.31 16.91 -13.40
CA SER A 111 9.75 17.02 -13.69
C SER A 111 10.55 15.81 -13.26
N ASN A 112 10.05 15.00 -12.32
CA ASN A 112 10.77 13.86 -11.78
C ASN A 112 10.64 12.62 -12.67
N ALA A 113 9.58 12.53 -13.49
CA ALA A 113 9.42 11.42 -14.42
C ALA A 113 10.59 11.34 -15.43
N ASN A 114 10.85 10.15 -15.97
CA ASN A 114 11.93 9.94 -16.93
C ASN A 114 11.47 9.20 -18.20
N PRO A 115 11.25 9.89 -19.33
CA PRO A 115 11.44 11.32 -19.53
C PRO A 115 10.40 12.15 -18.76
N PRO A 116 10.69 13.43 -18.47
CA PRO A 116 9.75 14.34 -17.81
C PRO A 116 8.39 14.34 -18.52
N MET A 117 7.32 14.56 -17.76
CA MET A 117 5.96 14.54 -18.33
C MET A 117 5.74 15.70 -19.31
N GLY A 118 6.41 16.84 -19.09
CA GLY A 118 6.32 18.05 -19.90
C GLY A 118 5.28 19.05 -19.40
N ASP A 119 5.03 20.07 -20.21
CA ASP A 119 4.07 21.13 -19.91
C ASP A 119 2.62 20.68 -20.06
N VAL A 120 1.74 21.27 -19.25
CA VAL A 120 0.31 20.98 -19.26
C VAL A 120 -0.51 22.14 -19.81
N ASN A 121 -1.54 21.81 -20.56
CA ASN A 121 -2.67 22.68 -20.83
C ASN A 121 -3.96 21.89 -20.60
N ASN A 122 -5.12 22.54 -20.61
CA ASN A 122 -6.38 21.86 -20.31
C ASN A 122 -6.74 20.76 -21.32
N SER A 123 -6.17 20.75 -22.53
CA SER A 123 -6.37 19.69 -23.52
C SER A 123 -5.32 18.58 -23.45
N SER A 124 -4.34 18.65 -22.54
CA SER A 124 -3.37 17.58 -22.33
C SER A 124 -4.08 16.28 -21.91
N THR A 125 -3.61 15.15 -22.40
CA THR A 125 -4.14 13.80 -22.09
C THR A 125 -3.02 12.88 -21.59
N GLY A 126 -3.33 11.62 -21.30
CA GLY A 126 -2.38 10.62 -20.86
C GLY A 126 -1.82 10.92 -19.46
N ILE A 127 -0.54 10.64 -19.24
CA ILE A 127 0.13 10.79 -17.93
C ILE A 127 0.00 12.18 -17.29
N LEU A 128 -0.13 13.22 -18.12
CA LEU A 128 -0.31 14.60 -17.65
C LEU A 128 -1.70 14.84 -17.06
N ALA A 129 -2.69 14.06 -17.48
CA ALA A 129 -4.10 14.16 -17.13
C ALA A 129 -4.57 13.02 -16.23
N ASP A 130 -3.67 12.18 -15.71
CA ASP A 130 -4.04 11.06 -14.86
C ASP A 130 -4.59 11.56 -13.51
N ALA A 131 -5.90 11.39 -13.31
CA ALA A 131 -6.61 11.85 -12.13
C ALA A 131 -6.31 11.06 -10.86
N GLN A 132 -5.67 9.88 -10.97
CA GLN A 132 -5.15 9.16 -9.80
C GLN A 132 -3.90 9.86 -9.24
N ASN A 133 -3.15 10.61 -10.07
CA ASN A 133 -1.97 11.36 -9.65
C ASN A 133 -2.27 12.82 -9.24
N ILE A 134 -3.38 13.36 -9.73
CA ILE A 134 -3.74 14.77 -9.56
C ILE A 134 -4.63 14.93 -8.33
N ARG A 135 -4.15 15.71 -7.36
CA ARG A 135 -4.89 16.03 -6.13
C ARG A 135 -5.07 17.55 -6.01
N PRO A 136 -6.12 18.03 -5.33
CA PRO A 136 -6.19 19.42 -4.90
C PRO A 136 -5.13 19.66 -3.81
N SER A 137 -4.45 20.79 -3.88
CA SER A 137 -3.59 21.28 -2.80
C SER A 137 -3.67 22.81 -2.76
N ASP A 138 -3.45 23.41 -1.59
CA ASP A 138 -3.33 24.86 -1.50
C ASP A 138 -2.24 25.35 -2.47
N GLN A 139 -2.51 26.46 -3.17
CA GLN A 139 -1.61 26.95 -4.22
C GLN A 139 -0.20 27.24 -3.71
N GLN A 140 -0.07 27.81 -2.50
CA GLN A 140 1.22 28.11 -1.88
C GLN A 140 1.86 26.85 -1.30
N MET A 141 1.09 25.94 -0.69
CA MET A 141 1.59 24.66 -0.20
C MET A 141 2.15 23.79 -1.33
N ASN A 142 1.43 23.71 -2.45
CA ASN A 142 1.90 23.06 -3.67
C ASN A 142 3.24 23.67 -4.14
N GLY A 143 3.33 25.00 -4.17
CA GLY A 143 4.59 25.71 -4.47
C GLY A 143 5.72 25.40 -3.48
N ASN A 144 5.40 25.25 -2.19
CA ASN A 144 6.38 24.88 -1.16
C ASN A 144 6.88 23.44 -1.34
N ARG A 145 5.99 22.50 -1.74
CA ARG A 145 6.36 21.13 -2.09
C ARG A 145 7.27 21.10 -3.30
N ASP A 146 6.95 21.87 -4.36
CA ASP A 146 7.73 21.95 -5.61
C ASP A 146 7.87 20.56 -6.28
N ASN A 147 9.07 20.14 -6.66
CA ASN A 147 9.38 18.80 -7.15
C ASN A 147 10.17 17.96 -6.14
N LYS A 148 10.14 18.35 -4.85
CA LYS A 148 10.89 17.65 -3.81
C LYS A 148 10.45 16.21 -3.72
N LYS A 149 11.43 15.32 -3.57
CA LYS A 149 11.18 13.89 -3.36
C LYS A 149 10.56 13.68 -1.99
N PHE A 150 9.66 12.71 -1.89
CA PHE A 150 9.14 12.29 -0.60
C PHE A 150 10.19 11.55 0.21
N ALA A 151 10.22 11.75 1.52
CA ALA A 151 11.08 11.02 2.44
C ALA A 151 10.38 10.83 3.79
N ALA A 152 10.92 9.91 4.61
CA ALA A 152 10.44 9.65 5.95
C ALA A 152 10.42 10.93 6.82
N GLY A 153 9.40 11.03 7.67
CA GLY A 153 9.16 12.15 8.58
C GLY A 153 8.01 11.80 9.53
N SER A 154 7.53 12.79 10.28
CA SER A 154 6.42 12.63 11.23
C SER A 154 5.73 13.97 11.47
N GLY A 155 4.44 13.94 11.81
CA GLY A 155 3.65 15.12 12.07
C GLY A 155 3.08 15.75 10.81
N ASN A 156 3.13 17.07 10.74
CA ASN A 156 2.51 17.84 9.66
C ASN A 156 3.36 17.85 8.39
N ALA A 157 2.72 18.11 7.25
CA ALA A 157 3.40 18.18 5.96
C ALA A 157 4.46 19.29 5.93
N GLY A 158 5.61 19.02 5.32
CA GLY A 158 6.68 20.02 5.26
C GLY A 158 8.03 19.51 4.76
N PRO A 159 9.03 20.41 4.66
CA PRO A 159 10.38 20.05 4.27
C PRO A 159 11.04 19.19 5.35
N VAL A 160 11.77 18.17 4.91
CA VAL A 160 12.61 17.32 5.75
C VAL A 160 14.05 17.29 5.20
N GLY A 161 14.93 16.54 5.87
CA GLY A 161 16.36 16.51 5.55
C GLY A 161 16.66 16.26 4.06
N SER A 162 17.80 16.79 3.59
CA SER A 162 18.30 16.64 2.22
C SER A 162 17.44 17.27 1.12
N GLY A 163 16.62 18.26 1.45
CA GLY A 163 15.75 18.93 0.49
C GLY A 163 14.53 18.10 0.07
N ASN A 164 14.19 17.07 0.85
CA ASN A 164 13.04 16.23 0.64
C ASN A 164 11.78 16.80 1.33
N TRP A 165 10.64 16.14 1.13
CA TRP A 165 9.34 16.52 1.68
C TRP A 165 8.70 15.35 2.43
N TYR A 166 8.10 15.62 3.58
CA TYR A 166 7.20 14.69 4.26
C TYR A 166 5.75 15.09 3.95
N PRO A 167 4.90 14.19 3.44
CA PRO A 167 3.52 14.56 3.07
C PRO A 167 2.60 14.83 4.25
N GLY A 168 3.00 14.47 5.47
CA GLY A 168 2.18 14.57 6.68
C GLY A 168 1.59 13.22 7.09
N ASP A 169 1.35 13.03 8.39
CA ASP A 169 0.87 11.76 8.96
C ASP A 169 -0.48 11.32 8.37
N GLU A 170 -1.34 12.28 8.02
CA GLU A 170 -2.66 12.03 7.40
C GLU A 170 -2.57 11.56 5.94
N TRP A 171 -1.49 11.90 5.22
CA TRP A 171 -1.42 11.78 3.76
C TRP A 171 -0.42 10.73 3.27
N LYS A 172 0.32 10.12 4.20
CA LYS A 172 1.46 9.28 3.84
C LYS A 172 1.02 8.00 3.11
N GLY A 173 -0.11 7.42 3.50
CA GLY A 173 -0.75 6.29 2.85
C GLY A 173 -1.26 6.65 1.45
N ASP A 174 -2.00 7.75 1.32
CA ASP A 174 -2.47 8.27 0.02
C ASP A 174 -1.30 8.43 -0.96
N VAL A 175 -0.25 9.14 -0.52
CA VAL A 175 0.92 9.41 -1.35
C VAL A 175 1.62 8.11 -1.74
N ALA A 176 1.79 7.17 -0.81
CA ALA A 176 2.38 5.88 -1.11
C ALA A 176 1.58 5.11 -2.18
N ARG A 177 0.26 5.03 -2.05
CA ARG A 177 -0.62 4.35 -3.01
C ARG A 177 -0.65 5.04 -4.37
N ILE A 178 -0.53 6.37 -4.43
CA ILE A 178 -0.37 7.11 -5.69
C ILE A 178 0.99 6.80 -6.34
N MET A 179 2.08 6.72 -5.57
CA MET A 179 3.40 6.35 -6.12
C MET A 179 3.41 4.93 -6.68
N MET A 180 2.83 3.98 -5.94
CA MET A 180 2.70 2.58 -6.38
C MET A 180 1.85 2.46 -7.65
N TYR A 181 0.73 3.20 -7.72
CA TYR A 181 -0.10 3.27 -8.92
C TYR A 181 0.68 3.85 -10.11
N MET A 182 1.34 4.99 -9.95
CA MET A 182 2.08 5.63 -11.03
C MET A 182 3.18 4.74 -11.58
N TYR A 183 3.91 4.06 -10.70
CA TYR A 183 4.92 3.08 -11.12
C TYR A 183 4.28 1.91 -11.87
N THR A 184 3.21 1.31 -11.31
CA THR A 184 2.51 0.19 -11.96
C THR A 184 1.94 0.58 -13.32
N ARG A 185 1.39 1.79 -13.45
CA ARG A 185 0.73 2.28 -14.67
C ARG A 185 1.73 2.64 -15.78
N TYR A 186 2.87 3.24 -15.41
CA TYR A 186 3.79 3.87 -16.36
C TYR A 186 5.21 3.26 -16.36
N GLY A 187 5.46 2.24 -15.56
CA GLY A 187 6.73 1.51 -15.47
C GLY A 187 7.90 2.44 -15.18
N ASP A 188 9.01 2.22 -15.90
CA ASP A 188 10.28 2.92 -15.68
C ASP A 188 10.20 4.44 -15.77
N ARG A 189 9.17 4.97 -16.47
CA ARG A 189 8.94 6.42 -16.52
C ARG A 189 8.60 7.02 -15.17
N CYS A 190 8.04 6.22 -14.27
CA CYS A 190 7.62 6.60 -12.94
C CYS A 190 8.24 5.69 -11.87
N LEU A 191 9.53 5.37 -11.99
CA LEU A 191 10.26 4.65 -10.93
C LEU A 191 10.05 5.34 -9.56
N PRO A 192 9.79 4.58 -8.49
CA PRO A 192 9.55 5.15 -7.16
C PRO A 192 10.68 6.06 -6.64
N SER A 193 11.93 5.72 -6.99
CA SER A 193 13.14 6.47 -6.64
C SER A 193 13.25 7.85 -7.33
N LEU A 194 12.46 8.11 -8.37
CA LEU A 194 12.43 9.41 -9.04
C LEU A 194 11.67 10.46 -8.22
N ASN A 195 10.65 10.04 -7.49
CA ASN A 195 9.81 10.94 -6.69
C ASN A 195 9.91 10.69 -5.18
N GLY A 196 10.76 9.75 -4.75
CA GLY A 196 11.02 9.41 -3.35
C GLY A 196 12.49 9.22 -3.04
N SER A 197 12.82 9.29 -1.76
CA SER A 197 14.17 9.11 -1.21
C SER A 197 14.14 8.08 -0.09
N GLY A 198 15.00 7.07 -0.20
CA GLY A 198 15.10 6.00 0.78
C GLY A 198 15.76 4.75 0.19
N PRO A 199 15.95 3.70 1.01
CA PRO A 199 16.38 2.40 0.53
C PRO A 199 15.29 1.70 -0.28
N LEU A 200 15.72 0.83 -1.20
CA LEU A 200 14.86 -0.09 -1.94
C LEU A 200 14.46 -1.29 -1.07
N GLU A 201 13.30 -1.88 -1.33
CA GLU A 201 12.91 -3.15 -0.73
C GLU A 201 13.58 -4.30 -1.49
N GLY A 202 14.57 -4.93 -0.86
CA GLY A 202 15.33 -6.04 -1.42
C GLY A 202 15.92 -5.73 -2.80
N ALA A 203 15.59 -6.56 -3.79
CA ALA A 203 16.00 -6.40 -5.18
C ALA A 203 14.93 -5.73 -6.07
N THR A 204 13.88 -5.16 -5.47
CA THR A 204 12.80 -4.48 -6.20
C THR A 204 13.13 -3.00 -6.45
N ASP A 205 12.42 -2.37 -7.38
CA ASP A 205 12.50 -0.92 -7.60
C ASP A 205 11.62 -0.10 -6.64
N MET A 206 10.90 -0.76 -5.72
CA MET A 206 10.04 -0.08 -4.75
C MET A 206 10.83 0.42 -3.55
N LEU A 207 10.51 1.63 -3.07
CA LEU A 207 11.12 2.18 -1.87
C LEU A 207 10.43 1.63 -0.61
N GLN A 208 11.23 1.29 0.41
CA GLN A 208 10.74 0.82 1.70
C GLN A 208 9.78 1.82 2.36
N VAL A 209 10.04 3.13 2.19
CA VAL A 209 9.21 4.19 2.78
C VAL A 209 7.76 4.14 2.29
N TYR A 210 7.53 3.80 1.02
CA TYR A 210 6.16 3.72 0.49
C TYR A 210 5.46 2.46 0.97
N LEU A 211 6.15 1.32 1.05
CA LEU A 211 5.57 0.10 1.62
C LEU A 211 5.24 0.27 3.10
N GLN A 212 6.11 0.96 3.86
CA GLN A 212 5.88 1.29 5.26
C GLN A 212 4.64 2.19 5.42
N TRP A 213 4.57 3.29 4.68
CA TRP A 213 3.41 4.19 4.76
C TRP A 213 2.10 3.53 4.35
N ASN A 214 2.11 2.70 3.30
CA ASN A 214 0.94 1.95 2.89
C ASN A 214 0.41 0.97 3.95
N ALA A 215 1.30 0.45 4.82
CA ALA A 215 0.91 -0.43 5.91
C ALA A 215 0.53 0.33 7.19
N GLU A 216 1.18 1.46 7.47
CA GLU A 216 0.93 2.28 8.66
C GLU A 216 -0.32 3.14 8.57
N ASP A 217 -0.71 3.53 7.36
CA ASP A 217 -1.82 4.44 7.08
C ASP A 217 -2.87 3.73 6.19
N PRO A 218 -3.87 3.07 6.83
CA PRO A 218 -4.92 2.33 6.14
C PRO A 218 -5.70 3.19 5.15
N VAL A 219 -6.40 2.52 4.24
CA VAL A 219 -7.27 3.24 3.29
C VAL A 219 -8.47 3.81 4.03
N THR A 220 -8.79 5.07 3.75
CA THR A 220 -9.93 5.76 4.36
C THR A 220 -11.13 5.83 3.40
N ASP A 221 -12.32 6.11 3.95
CA ASP A 221 -13.53 6.38 3.14
C ASP A 221 -13.31 7.49 2.10
N PHE A 222 -12.44 8.46 2.43
CA PHE A 222 -12.05 9.56 1.54
C PHE A 222 -11.27 9.08 0.30
N GLU A 223 -10.44 8.05 0.43
CA GLU A 223 -9.78 7.46 -0.73
C GLU A 223 -10.70 6.53 -1.52
N ASP A 224 -11.55 5.79 -0.81
CA ASP A 224 -12.50 4.85 -1.42
C ASP A 224 -13.44 5.51 -2.42
N GLN A 225 -13.86 6.74 -2.15
CA GLN A 225 -14.77 7.47 -3.05
C GLN A 225 -14.15 7.78 -4.43
N ARG A 226 -12.81 7.75 -4.56
CA ARG A 226 -12.12 8.08 -5.81
C ARG A 226 -12.36 7.05 -6.90
N ASN A 227 -12.14 5.78 -6.56
CA ASN A 227 -12.06 4.71 -7.54
C ASN A 227 -13.38 4.48 -8.30
N PRO A 228 -14.58 4.47 -7.68
CA PRO A 228 -15.83 4.32 -8.41
C PRO A 228 -16.07 5.42 -9.47
N TYR A 229 -15.74 6.67 -9.14
CA TYR A 229 -15.87 7.79 -10.07
C TYR A 229 -14.85 7.68 -11.20
N LEU A 230 -13.58 7.44 -10.87
CA LEU A 230 -12.50 7.36 -11.86
C LEU A 230 -12.59 6.12 -12.75
N GLU A 231 -13.16 5.01 -12.26
CA GLU A 231 -13.49 3.86 -13.10
C GLU A 231 -14.47 4.28 -14.20
N THR A 232 -15.50 5.04 -13.84
CA THR A 232 -16.52 5.49 -14.79
C THR A 232 -15.98 6.54 -15.77
N ALA A 233 -15.18 7.50 -15.26
CA ALA A 233 -14.71 8.65 -16.05
C ALA A 233 -13.43 8.36 -16.88
N TYR A 234 -12.49 7.64 -16.28
CA TYR A 234 -11.15 7.38 -16.83
C TYR A 234 -10.98 5.95 -17.33
N GLY A 235 -11.78 5.00 -16.81
CA GLY A 235 -11.75 3.58 -17.18
C GLY A 235 -10.85 2.73 -16.28
N ASN A 236 -10.26 3.29 -15.23
CA ASN A 236 -9.40 2.54 -14.33
C ASN A 236 -9.57 2.91 -12.85
N ARG A 237 -9.03 2.04 -11.99
CA ARG A 237 -8.98 2.18 -10.53
C ARG A 237 -7.53 2.14 -10.06
N ASN A 238 -7.24 2.73 -8.91
CA ASN A 238 -5.99 2.50 -8.20
C ASN A 238 -6.11 1.20 -7.38
N PRO A 239 -5.42 0.11 -7.76
CA PRO A 239 -5.55 -1.17 -7.06
C PRO A 239 -5.05 -1.12 -5.62
N PHE A 240 -4.10 -0.24 -5.32
CA PHE A 240 -3.55 -0.12 -3.98
C PHE A 240 -4.49 0.62 -3.03
N ILE A 241 -5.46 1.39 -3.55
CA ILE A 241 -6.60 1.87 -2.75
C ILE A 241 -7.59 0.73 -2.52
N ASP A 242 -7.99 0.00 -3.56
CA ASP A 242 -8.99 -1.07 -3.40
C ASP A 242 -8.49 -2.23 -2.53
N ASN A 243 -7.19 -2.55 -2.57
CA ASN A 243 -6.53 -3.46 -1.64
C ASN A 243 -5.03 -3.14 -1.46
N PRO A 244 -4.64 -2.45 -0.36
CA PRO A 244 -3.24 -2.12 -0.05
C PRO A 244 -2.29 -3.33 -0.04
N TYR A 245 -2.80 -4.50 0.33
CA TYR A 245 -2.05 -5.74 0.40
C TYR A 245 -1.47 -6.23 -0.93
N LEU A 246 -2.01 -5.77 -2.08
CA LEU A 246 -1.40 -6.03 -3.38
C LEU A 246 0.06 -5.55 -3.43
N ALA A 247 0.39 -4.45 -2.74
CA ALA A 247 1.77 -3.98 -2.64
C ALA A 247 2.68 -5.00 -1.92
N THR A 248 2.18 -5.60 -0.84
CA THR A 248 2.87 -6.66 -0.11
C THR A 248 3.10 -7.90 -0.98
N LEU A 249 2.11 -8.28 -1.80
CA LEU A 249 2.23 -9.43 -2.72
C LEU A 249 3.24 -9.19 -3.85
N ILE A 250 3.37 -7.95 -4.31
CA ILE A 250 4.25 -7.60 -5.43
C ILE A 250 5.69 -7.36 -4.96
N TRP A 251 5.87 -6.51 -3.95
CA TRP A 251 7.20 -6.00 -3.57
C TRP A 251 7.68 -6.47 -2.20
N GLY A 252 6.81 -7.07 -1.37
CA GLY A 252 7.13 -7.45 -0.01
C GLY A 252 6.99 -6.28 0.98
N GLY A 253 7.93 -6.16 1.92
CA GLY A 253 7.86 -5.18 3.01
C GLY A 253 6.87 -5.55 4.12
N PRO A 254 6.46 -4.56 4.93
CA PRO A 254 5.42 -4.72 5.95
C PRO A 254 4.10 -5.23 5.36
N ILE A 255 3.33 -5.95 6.18
CA ILE A 255 2.00 -6.42 5.77
C ILE A 255 1.05 -5.23 5.80
N ALA A 256 0.54 -4.83 4.63
CA ALA A 256 -0.53 -3.86 4.53
C ALA A 256 -1.91 -4.51 4.74
N GLU A 257 -2.93 -3.68 4.97
CA GLU A 257 -4.31 -4.13 5.14
C GLU A 257 -4.79 -4.97 3.93
N ASP A 258 -5.31 -6.17 4.21
CA ASP A 258 -5.96 -7.01 3.22
C ASP A 258 -7.48 -6.86 3.27
N ARG A 259 -8.01 -6.16 2.28
CA ARG A 259 -9.44 -5.81 2.20
C ARG A 259 -10.28 -6.87 1.49
N TRP A 260 -9.66 -7.87 0.85
CA TRP A 260 -10.36 -8.91 0.07
C TRP A 260 -10.22 -10.30 0.69
N GLY A 261 -9.47 -10.44 1.79
CA GLY A 261 -9.26 -11.73 2.44
C GLY A 261 -8.52 -12.72 1.53
N LEU A 262 -7.53 -12.22 0.78
CA LEU A 262 -6.66 -13.03 -0.05
C LEU A 262 -5.84 -13.98 0.86
N ILE A 263 -6.17 -15.27 0.80
CA ILE A 263 -5.69 -16.35 1.68
C ILE A 263 -4.16 -16.59 1.56
N GLY A 264 -3.45 -15.91 0.66
CA GLY A 264 -2.14 -16.34 0.14
C GLY A 264 -0.87 -16.07 0.98
N VAL A 265 -0.83 -15.12 1.93
CA VAL A 265 0.49 -14.72 2.51
C VAL A 265 0.93 -15.50 3.74
N GLU A 266 0.03 -16.18 4.47
CA GLU A 266 0.52 -17.16 5.46
C GLU A 266 1.35 -18.26 4.78
N GLU A 267 1.00 -18.61 3.54
CA GLU A 267 1.72 -19.62 2.74
C GLU A 267 2.96 -19.03 2.05
N PHE A 268 2.90 -17.81 1.52
CA PHE A 268 4.04 -17.15 0.83
C PHE A 268 5.24 -16.85 1.73
N ILE A 269 5.04 -16.43 2.98
CA ILE A 269 6.17 -16.22 3.91
C ILE A 269 6.75 -17.57 4.35
N ALA A 270 5.92 -18.61 4.41
CA ALA A 270 6.40 -19.95 4.65
C ALA A 270 7.32 -20.43 3.51
N ASP A 271 7.13 -20.00 2.26
CA ASP A 271 7.97 -20.45 1.12
C ASP A 271 9.36 -19.81 1.07
N ASN A 272 9.55 -18.63 1.66
CA ASN A 272 10.88 -17.99 1.80
C ASN A 272 11.69 -18.52 2.99
N ILE A 273 11.09 -19.37 3.82
CA ILE A 273 11.77 -20.06 4.93
C ILE A 273 11.75 -21.56 4.69
N SER A 274 12.90 -22.12 4.31
CA SER A 274 13.04 -23.55 4.08
C SER A 274 13.72 -24.24 5.26
N VAL A 275 13.24 -25.44 5.57
CA VAL A 275 13.70 -26.26 6.71
C VAL A 275 14.23 -27.58 6.16
N TYR A 276 15.54 -27.80 6.23
CA TYR A 276 16.21 -28.91 5.55
C TYR A 276 17.42 -29.45 6.34
N PRO A 277 17.84 -30.71 6.12
CA PRO A 277 17.09 -31.73 5.40
C PRO A 277 15.82 -32.12 6.18
N ASN A 278 14.80 -32.55 5.45
CA ASN A 278 13.58 -33.08 6.03
C ASN A 278 13.09 -34.24 5.13
N PRO A 279 13.20 -35.51 5.56
CA PRO A 279 13.53 -35.99 6.90
C PRO A 279 15.00 -35.76 7.34
N THR A 280 15.25 -35.83 8.65
CA THR A 280 16.56 -35.60 9.29
C THR A 280 16.78 -36.59 10.45
N SER A 281 18.01 -36.71 10.97
CA SER A 281 18.33 -37.53 12.15
C SER A 281 19.06 -36.78 13.27
N GLU A 282 19.72 -35.66 12.98
CA GLU A 282 20.53 -34.95 13.99
C GLU A 282 20.39 -33.44 13.95
N VAL A 283 20.29 -32.85 12.76
CA VAL A 283 20.32 -31.40 12.58
C VAL A 283 19.31 -30.96 11.54
N VAL A 284 18.66 -29.84 11.81
CA VAL A 284 17.85 -29.10 10.85
C VAL A 284 18.47 -27.72 10.64
N TRP A 285 18.58 -27.32 9.39
CA TRP A 285 19.00 -26.00 8.93
C TRP A 285 17.78 -25.21 8.49
N ILE A 286 17.80 -23.92 8.78
CA ILE A 286 16.77 -22.98 8.35
C ILE A 286 17.43 -22.01 7.39
N ASN A 287 17.04 -22.06 6.12
CA ASN A 287 17.35 -20.97 5.21
C ASN A 287 16.26 -19.93 5.35
N ASP A 288 16.65 -18.70 5.67
CA ASP A 288 15.76 -17.59 5.90
C ASP A 288 16.13 -16.48 4.91
N ASN A 289 15.32 -16.37 3.86
CA ASN A 289 15.45 -15.33 2.84
C ASN A 289 14.47 -14.17 3.07
N THR A 290 13.98 -13.97 4.30
CA THR A 290 12.99 -12.94 4.61
C THR A 290 13.63 -11.64 5.11
N SER A 291 12.95 -10.50 4.89
CA SER A 291 13.37 -9.19 5.40
C SER A 291 13.30 -9.07 6.94
N PHE A 292 12.70 -10.05 7.63
CA PHE A 292 12.58 -10.10 9.09
C PHE A 292 13.24 -11.38 9.63
N PRO A 293 14.52 -11.34 10.02
CA PRO A 293 15.26 -12.54 10.34
C PRO A 293 14.60 -13.29 11.50
N VAL A 294 14.40 -14.60 11.34
CA VAL A 294 14.01 -15.49 12.43
C VAL A 294 15.01 -15.38 13.57
N GLU A 295 14.51 -15.03 14.75
CA GLU A 295 15.29 -14.78 15.97
C GLU A 295 15.29 -15.99 16.89
N SER A 296 14.20 -16.77 16.89
CA SER A 296 14.06 -17.93 17.76
C SER A 296 13.23 -19.04 17.15
N TYR A 297 13.30 -20.22 17.76
CA TYR A 297 12.49 -21.36 17.39
C TYR A 297 11.94 -22.10 18.62
N SER A 298 10.83 -22.79 18.42
CA SER A 298 10.29 -23.78 19.36
C SER A 298 9.97 -25.06 18.61
N VAL A 299 10.24 -26.23 19.20
CA VAL A 299 9.85 -27.52 18.63
C VAL A 299 8.76 -28.12 19.51
N TYR A 300 7.71 -28.63 18.87
CA TYR A 300 6.56 -29.27 19.50
C TYR A 300 6.42 -30.71 19.00
N ASP A 301 6.03 -31.62 19.89
CA ASP A 301 5.58 -32.95 19.49
C ASP A 301 4.14 -32.91 18.91
N ILE A 302 3.67 -34.02 18.35
CA ILE A 302 2.31 -34.12 17.78
C ILE A 302 1.17 -33.90 18.78
N SER A 303 1.46 -33.94 20.09
CA SER A 303 0.47 -33.63 21.14
C SER A 303 0.43 -32.14 21.50
N GLY A 304 1.24 -31.32 20.81
CA GLY A 304 1.34 -29.87 21.05
C GLY A 304 2.23 -29.50 22.23
N ARG A 305 2.95 -30.45 22.83
CA ARG A 305 3.85 -30.18 23.94
C ARG A 305 5.17 -29.63 23.39
N LYS A 306 5.59 -28.48 23.92
CA LYS A 306 6.89 -27.86 23.61
C LYS A 306 8.02 -28.71 24.17
N VAL A 307 8.85 -29.27 23.29
CA VAL A 307 10.00 -30.12 23.64
C VAL A 307 11.34 -29.39 23.56
N MET A 308 11.38 -28.26 22.85
CA MET A 308 12.60 -27.46 22.68
C MET A 308 12.25 -25.98 22.44
N HIS A 309 13.13 -25.09 22.89
CA HIS A 309 13.09 -23.67 22.55
C HIS A 309 14.50 -23.07 22.68
N ASN A 310 14.91 -22.24 21.72
CA ASN A 310 16.18 -21.51 21.73
C ASN A 310 16.12 -20.31 20.76
N THR A 311 17.09 -19.40 20.89
CA THR A 311 17.34 -18.28 19.96
C THR A 311 18.45 -18.64 18.96
N PHE A 312 18.45 -18.01 17.78
CA PHE A 312 19.52 -18.13 16.79
C PHE A 312 20.65 -17.14 17.06
N ASN A 313 21.88 -17.53 16.73
CA ASN A 313 23.05 -16.64 16.71
C ASN A 313 23.29 -16.11 15.29
N ALA A 314 23.99 -14.98 15.16
CA ALA A 314 24.02 -14.11 13.98
C ALA A 314 24.58 -14.71 12.66
N THR A 315 25.17 -15.89 12.66
CA THR A 315 25.89 -16.43 11.48
C THR A 315 25.36 -17.76 10.94
N GLU A 316 24.67 -18.59 11.74
CA GLU A 316 24.14 -19.89 11.29
C GLU A 316 22.83 -20.26 12.00
N LYS A 317 21.74 -20.46 11.24
CA LYS A 317 20.43 -20.88 11.76
C LYS A 317 20.30 -22.40 11.82
N LYS A 318 21.02 -22.99 12.78
CA LYS A 318 21.10 -24.43 13.03
C LYS A 318 20.27 -24.85 14.23
N VAL A 319 19.48 -25.92 14.08
CA VAL A 319 18.70 -26.55 15.15
C VAL A 319 19.20 -27.97 15.38
N ASN A 320 19.72 -28.25 16.57
CA ASN A 320 20.19 -29.58 16.96
C ASN A 320 19.05 -30.37 17.61
N ILE A 321 18.66 -31.48 16.99
CA ILE A 321 17.55 -32.34 17.39
C ILE A 321 18.00 -33.76 17.80
N SER A 322 19.31 -34.00 17.96
CA SER A 322 19.86 -35.34 18.25
C SER A 322 19.32 -35.99 19.53
N ASN A 323 18.79 -35.18 20.46
CA ASN A 323 18.20 -35.65 21.72
C ASN A 323 16.70 -35.96 21.60
N LEU A 324 16.08 -35.80 20.43
CA LEU A 324 14.67 -36.10 20.20
C LEU A 324 14.51 -37.50 19.60
N ASN A 325 13.49 -38.23 20.05
CA ASN A 325 13.17 -39.55 19.50
C ASN A 325 12.63 -39.43 18.07
N SER A 326 12.80 -40.49 17.27
CA SER A 326 12.22 -40.61 15.93
C SER A 326 10.71 -40.34 15.94
N GLY A 327 10.22 -39.53 15.00
CA GLY A 327 8.82 -39.12 14.97
C GLY A 327 8.55 -37.87 14.14
N ILE A 328 7.30 -37.42 14.15
CA ILE A 328 6.85 -36.18 13.50
C ILE A 328 6.83 -35.08 14.56
N TYR A 329 7.40 -33.92 14.21
CA TYR A 329 7.41 -32.73 15.06
C TYR A 329 7.01 -31.50 14.24
N LEU A 330 6.58 -30.46 14.94
CA LEU A 330 6.34 -29.13 14.39
C LEU A 330 7.42 -28.18 14.91
N ILE A 331 8.09 -27.47 14.02
CA ILE A 331 9.00 -26.38 14.38
C ILE A 331 8.31 -25.06 14.12
N GLU A 332 8.14 -24.28 15.17
CA GLU A 332 7.71 -22.88 15.13
C GLU A 332 8.95 -21.99 15.07
N LEU A 333 8.98 -21.06 14.13
CA LEU A 333 10.02 -20.08 13.89
C LEU A 333 9.44 -18.70 14.16
N VAL A 334 10.12 -17.89 14.95
CA VAL A 334 9.63 -16.60 15.42
C VAL A 334 10.62 -15.50 15.04
N SER A 335 10.14 -14.45 14.41
CA SER A 335 10.83 -13.17 14.21
C SER A 335 10.15 -12.07 15.05
N SER A 336 10.68 -10.85 14.99
CA SER A 336 10.10 -9.67 15.65
C SER A 336 8.62 -9.44 15.31
N GLU A 337 8.22 -9.78 14.09
CA GLU A 337 6.89 -9.47 13.56
C GLU A 337 6.00 -10.70 13.30
N LYS A 338 6.59 -11.92 13.19
CA LYS A 338 5.86 -13.09 12.65
C LYS A 338 6.20 -14.41 13.34
N ARG A 339 5.28 -15.38 13.19
CA ARG A 339 5.44 -16.78 13.61
C ARG A 339 5.10 -17.71 12.46
N ILE A 340 5.95 -18.69 12.17
CA ILE A 340 5.78 -19.66 11.07
C ILE A 340 5.96 -21.06 11.63
N THR A 341 5.11 -22.01 11.22
CA THR A 341 5.23 -23.41 11.64
C THR A 341 5.54 -24.31 10.45
N LYS A 342 6.55 -25.18 10.57
CA LYS A 342 6.92 -26.18 9.56
C LYS A 342 6.91 -27.57 10.19
N LYS A 343 6.52 -28.59 9.41
CA LYS A 343 6.60 -29.99 9.83
C LYS A 343 7.99 -30.55 9.57
N ILE A 344 8.60 -31.19 10.56
CA ILE A 344 9.85 -31.94 10.42
C ILE A 344 9.66 -33.43 10.78
N VAL A 345 10.35 -34.31 10.08
CA VAL A 345 10.34 -35.76 10.30
C VAL A 345 11.73 -36.19 10.76
N ILE A 346 11.81 -36.74 11.99
CA ILE A 346 13.04 -37.25 12.60
C ILE A 346 13.08 -38.77 12.44
N ARG A 347 14.17 -39.29 11.87
CA ARG A 347 14.42 -40.73 11.68
C ARG A 347 15.33 -41.29 12.74
#